data_AF-A0A969GFG8-F1
#
_entry.id   AF-A0A969GFG8-F1
#
_cell.length_a   1.000
_cell.length_b   1.000
_cell.length_c   1.000
_cell.angle_alpha   90.00
_cell.angle_beta   90.00
_cell.angle_gamma   90.00
#
_symmetry.space_group_name_H-M   'P 1'
#
loop_
_entity.id
_entity.type
_entity.pdbx_description
1 polymer ?
#
loop_
_entity_poly.entity_id
_entity_poly.type
_entity_poly.pdbx_seq_one_letter_code
_entity_poly.pdbx_strand_id
1 'polypeptide(L)'
;MLAYHALWWNLNRTIISDIGSRLVSTGYVFTVFAGLADIFGMGSHPFPQVPYFGPWQATGVLIGQGIIALGFLLLIPFQVKHK
;
A
#
# COMPACT_ATOMS: atom_id res chain seq x y z
N MET A 1 -1.45 -1.98 -11.02
CA MET A 1 -0.34 -1.78 -11.98
C MET A 1 -0.78 -1.26 -13.36
N LEU A 2 -2.00 -1.55 -13.83
CA LEU A 2 -2.51 -1.03 -15.11
C LEU A 2 -2.71 0.51 -15.11
N ALA A 3 -3.26 1.08 -14.04
CA ALA A 3 -3.44 2.53 -13.90
C ALA A 3 -2.10 3.33 -13.92
N TYR A 4 -1.00 2.71 -13.48
CA TYR A 4 0.33 3.31 -13.52
C TYR A 4 0.87 3.47 -14.94
N HIS A 5 0.65 2.48 -15.80
CA HIS A 5 1.02 2.57 -17.22
C HIS A 5 0.23 3.66 -17.95
N ALA A 6 -1.03 3.90 -17.55
CA ALA A 6 -1.83 4.98 -18.07
C ALA A 6 -1.34 6.37 -17.61
N LEU A 7 -0.86 6.50 -16.35
CA LEU A 7 -0.37 7.78 -15.81
C LEU A 7 0.93 8.25 -16.49
N TRP A 8 1.77 7.32 -16.93
CA TRP A 8 3.08 7.60 -17.55
C TRP A 8 3.09 7.31 -19.07
N TRP A 9 1.93 7.29 -19.73
CA TRP A 9 1.73 6.85 -21.13
C TRP A 9 2.55 7.61 -22.19
N ASN A 10 3.30 8.66 -21.83
CA ASN A 10 4.19 9.39 -22.75
C ASN A 10 5.40 10.06 -22.05
N LEU A 11 5.74 9.60 -20.84
CA LEU A 11 6.74 10.25 -19.98
C LEU A 11 7.89 9.30 -19.65
N ASN A 12 9.13 9.80 -19.74
CA ASN A 12 10.31 9.09 -19.27
C ASN A 12 10.17 8.80 -17.77
N ARG A 13 10.08 7.53 -17.41
CA ARG A 13 9.97 7.11 -16.00
C ARG A 13 11.17 7.60 -15.22
N THR A 14 10.92 8.32 -14.14
CA THR A 14 11.97 8.71 -13.20
C THR A 14 12.25 7.56 -12.24
N ILE A 15 13.48 7.47 -11.72
CA ILE A 15 13.89 6.47 -10.72
C ILE A 15 12.98 6.52 -9.49
N ILE A 16 12.52 7.73 -9.11
CA ILE A 16 11.59 7.95 -7.99
C ILE A 16 10.24 7.26 -8.25
N SER A 17 9.75 7.27 -9.49
CA SER A 17 8.51 6.61 -9.87
C SER A 17 8.60 5.09 -9.80
N ASP A 18 9.75 4.51 -10.19
CA ASP A 18 10.02 3.07 -10.02
C ASP A 18 10.07 2.68 -8.54
N ILE A 19 10.76 3.48 -7.71
CA ILE A 19 10.81 3.29 -6.26
C ILE A 19 9.41 3.40 -5.64
N GLY A 20 8.62 4.40 -6.03
CA GLY A 20 7.24 4.56 -5.59
C GLY A 20 6.37 3.33 -5.91
N SER A 21 6.52 2.77 -7.12
CA SER A 21 5.78 1.56 -7.52
C SER A 21 6.13 0.33 -6.67
N ARG A 22 7.40 0.19 -6.29
CA ARG A 22 7.87 -0.88 -5.40
C ARG A 22 7.36 -0.67 -3.98
N LEU A 23 7.36 0.58 -3.50
CA LEU A 23 6.87 0.95 -2.17
C LEU A 23 5.36 0.70 -2.02
N VAL A 24 4.56 1.02 -3.05
CA VAL A 24 3.14 0.65 -3.08
C VAL A 24 2.96 -0.87 -3.03
N SER A 25 3.79 -1.60 -3.77
CA SER A 25 3.70 -3.07 -3.82
C SER A 25 4.04 -3.71 -2.48
N THR A 26 5.09 -3.26 -1.79
CA THR A 26 5.45 -3.76 -0.46
C THR A 26 4.43 -3.36 0.60
N GLY A 27 3.93 -2.11 0.54
CA GLY A 27 2.86 -1.65 1.42
C GLY A 27 1.56 -2.44 1.24
N TYR A 28 1.20 -2.82 0.01
CA TYR A 28 0.06 -3.68 -0.27
C TYR A 28 0.20 -5.06 0.38
N VAL A 29 1.35 -5.70 0.19
CA VAL A 29 1.65 -7.00 0.81
C VAL A 29 1.52 -6.89 2.34
N PHE A 30 2.14 -5.88 2.94
CA PHE A 30 2.08 -5.67 4.40
C PHE A 30 0.64 -5.47 4.90
N THR A 31 -0.15 -4.64 4.21
CA THR A 31 -1.56 -4.35 4.59
C THR A 31 -2.42 -5.60 4.51
N VAL A 32 -2.24 -6.43 3.47
CA VAL A 32 -2.98 -7.68 3.29
C VAL A 32 -2.63 -8.66 4.41
N PHE A 33 -1.35 -8.84 4.73
CA PHE A 33 -0.94 -9.73 5.82
C PHE A 33 -1.41 -9.23 7.19
N ALA A 34 -1.32 -7.93 7.45
CA ALA A 34 -1.83 -7.34 8.69
C ALA A 34 -3.36 -7.49 8.80
N GLY A 35 -4.11 -7.19 7.74
CA GLY A 35 -5.57 -7.29 7.73
C GLY A 35 -6.08 -8.72 7.83
N LEU A 36 -5.35 -9.69 7.30
CA LEU A 36 -5.70 -11.11 7.34
C LEU A 36 -5.02 -11.86 8.51
N ALA A 37 -4.36 -11.17 9.44
CA ALA A 37 -3.62 -11.80 10.54
C ALA A 37 -4.48 -12.77 11.38
N ASP A 38 -5.78 -12.48 11.53
CA ASP A 38 -6.73 -13.37 12.21
C ASP A 38 -7.02 -14.66 11.41
N ILE A 39 -7.06 -14.59 10.07
CA ILE A 39 -7.26 -15.77 9.21
C ILE A 39 -6.01 -16.67 9.24
N PHE A 40 -4.82 -16.07 9.31
CA PHE A 40 -3.57 -16.79 9.46
C PHE A 40 -3.36 -17.38 10.86
N GLY A 41 -4.29 -17.17 11.80
CA GLY A 41 -4.19 -17.70 13.17
C GLY A 41 -3.14 -17.01 14.03
N MET A 42 -2.59 -15.88 13.58
CA MET A 42 -1.69 -15.00 14.35
C MET A 42 -2.47 -13.97 15.19
N GLY A 43 -3.78 -13.82 14.95
CA GLY A 43 -4.68 -12.99 15.74
C GLY A 43 -5.02 -13.61 17.10
N SER A 44 -5.22 -12.75 18.11
CA SER A 44 -5.48 -13.18 19.49
C SER A 44 -6.91 -13.70 19.74
N HIS A 45 -7.80 -13.68 18.73
CA HIS A 45 -9.20 -14.07 18.88
C HIS A 45 -9.53 -15.29 18.02
N PRO A 46 -9.86 -16.46 18.63
CA PRO A 46 -10.49 -17.55 17.88
C PRO A 46 -11.88 -17.09 17.44
N PHE A 47 -12.24 -17.31 16.17
CA PHE A 47 -13.53 -17.01 15.52
C PHE A 47 -14.68 -16.71 16.52
N PRO A 48 -14.87 -15.44 16.93
CA PRO A 48 -15.98 -15.08 17.79
C PRO A 48 -17.22 -14.87 16.91
N GLN A 49 -18.42 -15.09 17.46
CA GLN A 49 -19.71 -14.78 16.80
C GLN A 49 -19.85 -13.30 16.39
N VAL A 50 -18.93 -12.43 16.82
CA VAL A 50 -18.86 -11.01 16.50
C VAL A 50 -17.46 -10.70 15.96
N PRO A 51 -17.30 -10.28 14.68
CA PRO A 51 -15.99 -9.93 14.14
C PRO A 51 -15.41 -8.73 14.87
N TYR A 52 -14.35 -8.95 15.65
CA TYR A 52 -13.63 -7.90 16.36
C TYR A 52 -12.27 -7.67 15.72
N PHE A 53 -12.11 -6.52 15.08
CA PHE A 53 -10.84 -6.15 14.47
C PHE A 53 -9.89 -5.66 15.56
N GLY A 54 -8.79 -6.38 15.78
CA GLY A 54 -7.87 -6.08 16.88
C GLY A 54 -7.21 -4.69 16.71
N PRO A 55 -6.98 -3.91 17.79
CA PRO A 55 -6.30 -2.61 17.70
C PRO A 55 -4.92 -2.71 17.02
N TRP A 56 -4.19 -3.80 17.26
CA TRP A 56 -2.90 -4.08 16.65
C TRP A 56 -3.00 -4.42 15.17
N GLN A 57 -4.04 -5.14 14.76
CA GLN A 57 -4.36 -5.45 13.37
C GLN A 57 -4.73 -4.17 12.60
N ALA A 58 -5.59 -3.34 13.20
CA ALA A 58 -5.94 -2.02 12.69
C ALA A 58 -4.72 -1.12 12.50
N THR A 59 -3.82 -1.12 13.49
CA THR A 59 -2.58 -0.34 13.43
C THR A 59 -1.65 -0.84 12.33
N GLY A 60 -1.50 -2.15 12.15
CA GLY A 60 -0.72 -2.74 11.07
C GLY A 60 -1.28 -2.39 9.69
N VAL A 61 -2.61 -2.45 9.51
CA VAL A 61 -3.28 -2.03 8.28
C VAL A 61 -3.06 -0.53 8.03
N LEU A 62 -3.19 0.31 9.05
CA LEU A 62 -2.95 1.76 8.97
C LEU A 62 -1.53 2.09 8.53
N ILE A 63 -0.53 1.42 9.09
CA ILE A 63 0.88 1.61 8.70
C ILE A 63 1.08 1.20 7.23
N GLY A 64 0.52 0.06 6.82
CA GLY A 64 0.57 -0.40 5.44
C GLY A 64 -0.09 0.59 4.46
N GLN A 65 -1.24 1.14 4.83
CA GLN A 65 -1.91 2.20 4.06
C GLN A 65 -1.06 3.48 3.97
N GLY A 66 -0.35 3.86 5.04
CA GLY A 66 0.59 4.98 5.03
C GLY A 66 1.75 4.77 4.04
N ILE A 67 2.32 3.56 3.99
CA ILE A 67 3.38 3.20 3.04
C ILE A 67 2.87 3.26 1.60
N ILE A 68 1.66 2.76 1.35
CA ILE A 68 1.00 2.83 0.04
C ILE A 68 0.76 4.29 -0.37
N ALA A 69 0.25 5.11 0.53
CA ALA A 69 0.01 6.53 0.27
C ALA A 69 1.31 7.28 -0.07
N LEU A 70 2.40 6.99 0.66
CA LEU A 70 3.73 7.54 0.37
C LEU A 70 4.22 7.07 -1.01
N GLY A 71 4.05 5.79 -1.34
CA GLY A 71 4.41 5.25 -2.66
C GLY A 71 3.63 5.92 -3.80
N PHE A 72 2.33 6.19 -3.61
CA PHE A 72 1.53 6.96 -4.55
C PHE A 72 2.00 8.41 -4.67
N LEU A 73 2.40 9.05 -3.57
CA LEU A 73 2.94 10.40 -3.61
C LEU A 73 4.23 10.47 -4.44
N LEU A 74 5.12 9.48 -4.30
CA LEU A 74 6.35 9.37 -5.11
C LEU A 74 6.08 9.06 -6.59
N LEU A 75 4.93 8.47 -6.90
CA LEU A 75 4.50 8.19 -8.27
C LEU A 75 3.96 9.44 -8.99
N ILE A 76 3.59 10.50 -8.27
CA ILE A 76 3.11 11.75 -8.86
C ILE A 76 4.30 12.47 -9.52
N PRO A 77 4.24 12.78 -10.83
CA PRO A 77 5.30 13.46 -11.55
C PRO A 77 5.36 14.96 -11.19
N PHE A 78 5.84 15.31 -9.99
CA PHE A 78 6.03 16.70 -9.57
C PHE A 78 7.05 17.48 -10.42
N GLN A 79 7.93 16.77 -11.13
CA GLN A 79 9.03 17.38 -11.90
C GLN A 79 8.70 17.65 -13.37
N VAL A 80 7.52 17.25 -13.86
CA VAL A 80 7.06 17.60 -15.22
C VAL A 80 6.35 18.96 -15.14
N LYS A 81 7.08 19.96 -14.66
CA LYS A 81 6.62 21.34 -14.78
C LYS A 81 6.84 21.72 -16.25
N HIS A 82 5.76 21.70 -17.02
CA HIS A 82 5.73 22.22 -18.37
C HIS A 82 6.28 23.66 -18.34
N LYS A 83 7.37 23.91 -19.07
CA LYS A 83 7.73 25.27 -19.49
C LYS A 83 6.65 25.82 -20.41
#